data_AF-A0A970Q3M6-F1
#
_entry.id   AF-A0A970Q3M6-F1
#
_cell.length_a   1.000
_cell.length_b   1.000
_cell.length_c   1.000
_cell.angle_alpha   90.00
_cell.angle_beta   90.00
_cell.angle_gamma   90.00
#
_symmetry.space_group_name_H-M   'P 1'
#
loop_
_entity.id
_entity.type
_entity.pdbx_description
1 polymer ?
#
loop_
_entity_poly.entity_id
_entity_poly.type
_entity_poly.pdbx_seq_one_letter_code
_entity_poly.pdbx_strand_id
1 'polypeptide(L)'
;MFFTFLNKDKAHYPDLSLLLQYTPEEVLFYYYNSHLSISLQTYQQLKAETQSEEDALAPCCQWMELLEDELGLNKDLDTLLNNEYIHIVGPYYYPFSNTRFYFSKNTPPDIQQISSGDFGAIMALEFLEPINKEMLEYHKGRKSSKKNHKNKEELIKDINMCIISLHDTEKVNKHINYLNKLLELRNGIVNIENLWPQEPDILPTKPKKEEASPSPGSNLIPFASLKARRKRKSHEEEHNSFNQQMKIYLMQYREYEKACDRYKEVLEQWQDYSSDFLERCYVDIEITESKLKNAQKNLRIYNNIISKSLVHADYQDINTLSVFKHYLETGRANDLQDCMNLYEEERHWDEIKASQERIENTIYFLQNSDDKSRLAQDHIERLLKKINDRSAESIRV
;
A
#
# COMPACT_ATOMS: atom_id res chain seq x y z
N MET A 1 4.89 -2.57 7.07
CA MET A 1 5.34 -1.16 7.11
C MET A 1 5.87 -0.68 5.77
N PHE A 2 6.70 -1.43 5.02
CA PHE A 2 7.01 -1.09 3.62
C PHE A 2 5.76 -0.92 2.74
N PHE A 3 4.70 -1.65 3.06
CA PHE A 3 3.41 -1.53 2.38
C PHE A 3 2.71 -0.17 2.55
N THR A 4 3.20 0.74 3.41
CA THR A 4 2.76 2.14 3.41
C THR A 4 3.16 2.86 2.12
N PHE A 5 4.22 2.42 1.43
CA PHE A 5 4.57 2.93 0.09
C PHE A 5 3.51 2.56 -0.97
N LEU A 6 2.67 1.56 -0.68
CA LEU A 6 1.63 1.06 -1.57
C LEU A 6 0.21 1.50 -1.15
N ASN A 7 0.09 2.32 -0.09
CA ASN A 7 -1.20 2.66 0.53
C ASN A 7 -2.04 1.43 0.92
N LYS A 8 -1.39 0.32 1.30
CA LYS A 8 -2.05 -0.91 1.75
C LYS A 8 -1.99 -1.04 3.26
N ASP A 9 -3.09 -1.47 3.85
CA ASP A 9 -3.21 -1.73 5.29
C ASP A 9 -3.18 -3.23 5.57
N LYS A 10 -2.39 -3.65 6.56
CA LYS A 10 -2.20 -5.06 6.95
C LYS A 10 -1.93 -5.98 5.76
N ALA A 11 -1.05 -5.55 4.87
CA ALA A 11 -0.66 -6.30 3.68
C ALA A 11 0.21 -7.50 4.09
N HIS A 12 -0.45 -8.62 4.42
CA HIS A 12 0.18 -9.86 4.87
C HIS A 12 -0.16 -11.05 3.97
N TYR A 13 -0.97 -10.84 2.93
CA TYR A 13 -1.44 -11.91 2.03
C TYR A 13 -0.76 -11.81 0.66
N PRO A 14 0.33 -12.56 0.39
CA PRO A 14 0.84 -12.67 -0.96
C PRO A 14 -0.22 -13.34 -1.87
N ASP A 15 -0.44 -12.77 -3.04
CA ASP A 15 -1.26 -13.41 -4.07
C ASP A 15 -0.44 -14.40 -4.90
N LEU A 16 -1.10 -15.11 -5.82
CA LEU A 16 -0.43 -16.08 -6.68
C LEU A 16 0.64 -15.42 -7.57
N SER A 17 0.36 -14.24 -8.12
CA SER A 17 1.29 -13.56 -9.03
C SER A 17 2.64 -13.26 -8.37
N LEU A 18 2.63 -12.88 -7.10
CA LEU A 18 3.83 -12.63 -6.32
C LEU A 18 4.66 -13.90 -6.14
N LEU A 19 4.02 -15.01 -5.77
CA LEU A 19 4.69 -16.30 -5.53
C LEU A 19 5.23 -16.94 -6.81
N LEU A 20 4.63 -16.63 -7.97
CA LEU A 20 5.13 -17.09 -9.27
C LEU A 20 6.32 -16.26 -9.78
N GLN A 21 6.42 -14.99 -9.39
CA GLN A 21 7.41 -14.07 -9.95
C GLN A 21 8.64 -13.84 -9.06
N TYR A 22 8.52 -13.99 -7.74
CA TYR A 22 9.57 -13.67 -6.77
C TYR A 22 9.87 -14.83 -5.83
N THR A 23 11.14 -15.02 -5.50
CA THR A 23 11.59 -16.14 -4.65
C THR A 23 11.19 -15.91 -3.18
N PRO A 24 11.18 -16.97 -2.35
CA PRO A 24 10.93 -16.82 -0.93
C PRO A 24 11.91 -15.87 -0.24
N GLU A 25 13.20 -15.92 -0.61
CA GLU A 25 14.23 -15.06 -0.02
C GLU A 25 13.93 -13.57 -0.25
N GLU A 26 13.61 -13.21 -1.50
CA GLU A 26 13.27 -11.82 -1.87
C GLU A 26 12.07 -11.31 -1.07
N VAL A 27 11.02 -12.12 -0.95
CA VAL A 27 9.79 -11.72 -0.28
C VAL A 27 9.99 -11.67 1.24
N LEU A 28 10.62 -12.69 1.82
CA LEU A 28 10.83 -12.79 3.27
C LEU A 28 11.78 -11.70 3.81
N PHE A 29 12.63 -11.12 2.97
CA PHE A 29 13.41 -9.92 3.33
C PHE A 29 12.53 -8.77 3.86
N TYR A 30 11.33 -8.59 3.29
CA TYR A 30 10.37 -7.55 3.69
C TYR A 30 9.44 -7.97 4.83
N TYR A 31 9.40 -9.28 5.14
CA TYR A 31 8.67 -9.86 6.27
C TYR A 31 9.56 -10.25 7.45
N TYR A 32 10.80 -9.78 7.46
CA TYR A 32 11.76 -10.05 8.51
C TYR A 32 11.22 -9.66 9.90
N ASN A 33 11.23 -10.60 10.84
CA ASN A 33 10.60 -10.51 12.17
C ASN A 33 9.09 -10.18 12.13
N SER A 34 8.37 -10.74 11.16
CA SER A 34 6.94 -10.47 10.94
C SER A 34 6.16 -11.77 10.67
N HIS A 35 5.02 -11.67 9.98
CA HIS A 35 4.23 -12.81 9.55
C HIS A 35 3.61 -12.59 8.18
N LEU A 36 3.31 -13.70 7.50
CA LEU A 36 2.49 -13.77 6.29
C LEU A 36 1.35 -14.77 6.47
N SER A 37 0.29 -14.56 5.70
CA SER A 37 -0.88 -15.43 5.64
C SER A 37 -1.13 -15.84 4.19
N ILE A 38 -1.07 -17.14 3.89
CA ILE A 38 -1.33 -17.67 2.56
C ILE A 38 -2.77 -18.19 2.54
N SER A 39 -3.55 -17.78 1.54
CA SER A 39 -4.89 -18.34 1.36
C SER A 39 -4.78 -19.78 0.85
N LEU A 40 -5.68 -20.65 1.29
CA LEU A 40 -5.72 -22.04 0.85
C LEU A 40 -5.88 -22.13 -0.67
N GLN A 41 -6.68 -21.23 -1.26
CA GLN A 41 -6.84 -21.12 -2.70
C GLN A 41 -5.51 -20.82 -3.41
N THR A 42 -4.75 -19.83 -2.90
CA THR A 42 -3.44 -19.47 -3.45
C THR A 42 -2.46 -20.63 -3.36
N TYR A 43 -2.41 -21.33 -2.23
CA TYR A 43 -1.56 -22.51 -2.05
C TYR A 43 -1.92 -23.64 -3.03
N GLN A 44 -3.21 -23.94 -3.21
CA GLN A 44 -3.65 -24.96 -4.17
C GLN A 44 -3.29 -24.60 -5.62
N GLN A 45 -3.43 -23.33 -5.99
CA GLN A 45 -3.04 -22.84 -7.30
C GLN A 45 -1.52 -22.95 -7.48
N LEU A 46 -0.74 -22.52 -6.50
CA LEU A 46 0.71 -22.64 -6.51
C LEU A 46 1.15 -24.10 -6.70
N LYS A 47 0.57 -25.02 -5.94
CA LYS A 47 0.83 -26.47 -6.06
C LYS A 47 0.50 -27.02 -7.44
N ALA A 48 -0.54 -26.50 -8.10
CA ALA A 48 -0.88 -26.90 -9.47
C ALA A 48 0.13 -26.35 -10.49
N GLU A 49 0.54 -25.08 -10.36
CA GLU A 49 1.55 -24.46 -11.23
C GLU A 49 2.92 -25.17 -11.13
N THR A 50 3.33 -25.56 -9.92
CA THR A 50 4.58 -26.32 -9.69
C THR A 50 4.56 -27.70 -10.35
N GLN A 51 3.40 -28.34 -10.51
CA GLN A 51 3.31 -29.64 -11.20
C GLN A 51 3.53 -29.53 -12.71
N SER A 52 3.27 -28.35 -13.29
CA SER A 52 3.50 -28.05 -14.70
C SER A 52 4.85 -27.39 -14.97
N GLU A 53 5.57 -26.96 -13.93
CA GLU A 53 6.84 -26.26 -14.06
C GLU A 53 8.00 -27.25 -14.22
N GLU A 54 8.83 -27.04 -15.23
CA GLU A 54 9.99 -27.90 -15.53
C GLU A 54 11.27 -27.39 -14.87
N ASP A 55 11.34 -26.09 -14.58
CA ASP A 55 12.48 -25.48 -13.90
C ASP A 55 12.37 -25.61 -12.38
N ALA A 56 13.20 -26.47 -11.78
CA ALA A 56 13.27 -26.64 -10.33
C ALA A 56 13.72 -25.37 -9.59
N LEU A 57 14.40 -24.44 -10.28
CA LEU A 57 14.82 -23.16 -9.71
C LEU A 57 13.75 -22.07 -9.87
N ALA A 58 12.61 -22.34 -10.50
CA ALA A 58 11.53 -21.38 -10.61
C ALA A 58 11.03 -20.94 -9.22
N PRO A 59 10.59 -19.68 -9.04
CA PRO A 59 10.10 -19.18 -7.77
C PRO A 59 9.01 -20.05 -7.14
N CYS A 60 8.08 -20.56 -7.95
CA CYS A 60 6.99 -21.41 -7.47
C CYS A 60 7.49 -22.72 -6.87
N CYS A 61 8.52 -23.35 -7.46
CA CYS A 61 9.16 -24.56 -6.96
C CYS A 61 9.85 -24.30 -5.62
N GLN A 62 10.60 -23.19 -5.50
CA GLN A 62 11.27 -22.79 -4.25
C GLN A 62 10.28 -22.50 -3.13
N TRP A 63 9.14 -21.85 -3.44
CA TRP A 63 8.07 -21.67 -2.47
C TRP A 63 7.50 -23.02 -2.01
N MET A 64 7.25 -23.95 -2.93
CA MET A 64 6.73 -25.26 -2.55
C MET A 64 7.72 -26.08 -1.73
N GLU A 65 9.02 -26.02 -2.02
CA GLU A 65 10.08 -26.64 -1.21
C GLU A 65 10.08 -26.06 0.23
N LEU A 66 10.10 -24.73 0.36
CA LEU A 66 10.01 -24.07 1.67
C LEU A 66 8.75 -24.49 2.44
N LEU A 67 7.61 -24.52 1.77
CA LEU A 67 6.32 -24.80 2.40
C LEU A 67 6.16 -26.28 2.78
N GLU A 68 6.47 -27.20 1.87
CA GLU A 68 6.22 -28.63 2.07
C GLU A 68 7.36 -29.33 2.82
N ASP A 69 8.61 -29.01 2.52
CA ASP A 69 9.78 -29.73 3.02
C ASP A 69 10.36 -29.06 4.27
N GLU A 70 10.57 -27.74 4.25
CA GLU A 70 11.14 -27.04 5.41
C GLU A 70 10.12 -26.81 6.53
N LEU A 71 8.91 -26.35 6.19
CA LEU A 71 7.85 -26.10 7.19
C LEU A 71 6.97 -27.33 7.50
N GLY A 72 7.07 -28.39 6.69
CA GLY A 72 6.35 -29.66 6.93
C GLY A 72 4.83 -29.57 6.79
N LEU A 73 4.31 -28.70 5.92
CA LEU A 73 2.89 -28.30 5.91
C LEU A 73 1.90 -29.33 5.36
N ASN A 74 2.36 -30.27 4.53
CA ASN A 74 1.51 -31.11 3.68
C ASN A 74 0.30 -31.73 4.42
N LYS A 75 0.53 -32.41 5.55
CA LYS A 75 -0.54 -33.11 6.29
C LYS A 75 -1.54 -32.17 6.95
N ASP A 76 -1.08 -31.01 7.41
CA ASP A 76 -1.93 -30.05 8.10
C ASP A 76 -2.79 -29.27 7.11
N LEU A 77 -2.26 -28.96 5.92
CA LEU A 77 -3.04 -28.31 4.85
C LEU A 77 -4.11 -29.23 4.28
N ASP A 78 -3.83 -30.53 4.12
CA ASP A 78 -4.85 -31.53 3.78
C ASP A 78 -5.95 -31.61 4.85
N THR A 79 -5.56 -31.53 6.14
CA THR A 79 -6.52 -31.51 7.24
C THR A 79 -7.36 -30.24 7.23
N LEU A 80 -6.72 -29.08 7.00
CA LEU A 80 -7.41 -27.80 6.87
C LEU A 80 -8.42 -27.88 5.73
N LEU A 81 -8.02 -28.34 4.54
CA LEU A 81 -8.90 -28.44 3.37
C LEU A 81 -10.19 -29.22 3.69
N ASN A 82 -10.05 -30.39 4.31
CA ASN A 82 -11.16 -31.31 4.56
C ASN A 82 -11.99 -30.98 5.83
N ASN A 83 -11.53 -30.07 6.69
CA ASN A 83 -12.21 -29.76 7.95
C ASN A 83 -13.10 -28.51 7.87
N GLU A 84 -14.41 -28.65 8.05
CA GLU A 84 -15.36 -27.53 7.99
C GLU A 84 -15.25 -26.53 9.15
N TYR A 85 -14.62 -26.90 10.26
CA TYR A 85 -14.64 -26.17 11.53
C TYR A 85 -13.34 -25.44 11.87
N ILE A 86 -12.28 -25.69 11.09
CA ILE A 86 -10.99 -25.02 11.19
C ILE A 86 -10.85 -24.11 9.98
N HIS A 87 -10.65 -22.82 10.24
CA HIS A 87 -10.52 -21.80 9.19
C HIS A 87 -9.08 -21.34 8.99
N ILE A 88 -8.23 -21.47 10.02
CA ILE A 88 -6.84 -21.01 10.01
C ILE A 88 -5.98 -22.06 10.72
N VAL A 89 -4.78 -22.32 10.20
CA VAL A 89 -3.72 -23.08 10.87
C VAL A 89 -2.42 -22.26 10.91
N GLY A 90 -1.59 -22.55 11.92
CA GLY A 90 -0.34 -21.84 12.20
C GLY A 90 -0.30 -21.29 13.64
N PRO A 91 0.73 -20.54 14.01
CA PRO A 91 1.90 -20.22 13.18
C PRO A 91 2.79 -21.44 12.89
N TYR A 92 3.40 -21.42 11.70
CA TYR A 92 4.62 -22.16 11.38
C TYR A 92 5.77 -21.17 11.41
N TYR A 93 6.92 -21.59 11.92
CA TYR A 93 8.03 -20.68 12.19
C TYR A 93 9.14 -20.91 11.19
N TYR A 94 9.60 -19.84 10.55
CA TYR A 94 10.79 -19.82 9.73
C TYR A 94 11.90 -19.05 10.46
N PRO A 95 12.86 -19.74 11.10
CA PRO A 95 13.80 -19.11 12.02
C PRO A 95 14.74 -18.08 11.38
N PHE A 96 15.18 -18.31 10.13
CA PHE A 96 16.20 -17.50 9.46
C PHE A 96 15.81 -16.03 9.23
N SER A 97 14.51 -15.74 9.15
CA SER A 97 13.99 -14.36 9.12
C SER A 97 13.00 -14.10 10.26
N ASN A 98 12.91 -14.99 11.24
CA ASN A 98 11.91 -15.00 12.31
C ASN A 98 10.49 -14.70 11.80
N THR A 99 10.14 -15.30 10.65
CA THR A 99 8.85 -15.07 10.00
C THR A 99 7.87 -16.17 10.37
N ARG A 100 6.64 -15.80 10.67
CA ARG A 100 5.54 -16.76 10.91
C ARG A 100 4.63 -16.90 9.71
N PHE A 101 4.25 -18.13 9.42
CA PHE A 101 3.34 -18.48 8.35
C PHE A 101 2.00 -18.94 8.91
N TYR A 102 0.94 -18.40 8.34
CA TYR A 102 -0.43 -18.80 8.61
C TYR A 102 -1.10 -19.23 7.31
N PHE A 103 -2.04 -20.17 7.40
CA PHE A 103 -2.83 -20.62 6.26
C PHE A 103 -4.30 -20.48 6.57
N SER A 104 -5.05 -19.87 5.66
CA SER A 104 -6.43 -19.46 5.90
C SER A 104 -7.34 -19.88 4.76
N LYS A 105 -8.56 -20.32 5.09
CA LYS A 105 -9.64 -20.53 4.11
C LYS A 105 -10.26 -19.23 3.61
N ASN A 106 -10.08 -18.15 4.34
CA ASN A 106 -10.69 -16.85 4.01
C ASN A 106 -9.98 -16.22 2.82
N THR A 107 -10.75 -15.72 1.87
CA THR A 107 -10.26 -14.84 0.81
C THR A 107 -10.01 -13.44 1.41
N PRO A 108 -8.75 -12.96 1.43
CA PRO A 108 -8.44 -11.66 1.98
C PRO A 108 -8.96 -10.53 1.06
N PRO A 109 -9.34 -9.36 1.62
CA PRO A 109 -9.66 -8.18 0.81
C PRO A 109 -8.44 -7.67 0.03
N ASP A 110 -8.65 -7.04 -1.13
CA ASP A 110 -7.58 -6.55 -2.02
C ASP A 110 -6.56 -5.63 -1.33
N ILE A 111 -7.01 -4.83 -0.35
CA ILE A 111 -6.14 -3.92 0.41
C ILE A 111 -5.10 -4.66 1.27
N GLN A 112 -5.36 -5.92 1.61
CA GLN A 112 -4.46 -6.78 2.39
C GLN A 112 -3.64 -7.72 1.51
N GLN A 113 -3.98 -7.83 0.22
CA GLN A 113 -3.28 -8.65 -0.75
C GLN A 113 -2.06 -7.92 -1.31
N ILE A 114 -1.02 -8.64 -1.68
CA ILE A 114 0.17 -8.09 -2.35
C ILE A 114 0.39 -8.87 -3.64
N SER A 115 0.32 -8.15 -4.75
CA SER A 115 0.60 -8.66 -6.08
C SER A 115 2.07 -8.53 -6.46
N SER A 116 2.45 -9.14 -7.57
CA SER A 116 3.79 -8.95 -8.11
C SER A 116 4.06 -7.50 -8.53
N GLY A 117 3.05 -6.77 -9.01
CA GLY A 117 3.17 -5.35 -9.34
C GLY A 117 3.41 -4.46 -8.11
N ASP A 118 2.72 -4.77 -7.01
CA ASP A 118 2.94 -4.12 -5.71
C ASP A 118 4.37 -4.35 -5.21
N PHE A 119 4.83 -5.61 -5.27
CA PHE A 119 6.17 -5.97 -4.83
C PHE A 119 7.25 -5.37 -5.72
N GLY A 120 7.04 -5.37 -7.04
CA GLY A 120 7.92 -4.71 -8.01
C GLY A 120 8.07 -3.21 -7.75
N ALA A 121 6.99 -2.53 -7.33
CA ALA A 121 7.05 -1.12 -6.95
C ALA A 121 7.90 -0.89 -5.68
N ILE A 122 7.88 -1.81 -4.71
CA ILE A 122 8.75 -1.75 -3.53
C ILE A 122 10.21 -2.00 -3.94
N MET A 123 10.48 -3.04 -4.72
CA MET A 123 11.83 -3.37 -5.19
C MET A 123 12.46 -2.24 -6.01
N ALA A 124 11.66 -1.55 -6.82
CA ALA A 124 12.13 -0.39 -7.58
C ALA A 124 12.65 0.76 -6.70
N LEU A 125 12.22 0.86 -5.44
CA LEU A 125 12.73 1.85 -4.49
C LEU A 125 14.13 1.52 -3.98
N GLU A 126 14.56 0.26 -4.05
CA GLU A 126 15.90 -0.16 -3.62
C GLU A 126 16.97 0.30 -4.62
N PHE A 127 16.63 0.42 -5.90
CA PHE A 127 17.60 0.76 -6.92
C PHE A 127 17.70 2.26 -7.15
N LEU A 128 18.93 2.78 -7.09
CA LEU A 128 19.26 4.14 -7.50
C LEU A 128 20.27 4.10 -8.65
N GLU A 129 19.89 4.67 -9.79
CA GLU A 129 20.78 4.82 -10.94
C GLU A 129 22.03 5.66 -10.56
N PRO A 130 23.22 5.28 -11.04
CA PRO A 130 24.43 6.05 -10.80
C PRO A 130 24.34 7.41 -11.50
N ILE A 131 24.88 8.45 -10.86
CA ILE A 131 24.91 9.81 -11.44
C ILE A 131 25.62 9.79 -12.80
N ASN A 132 25.00 10.43 -13.78
CA ASN A 132 25.59 10.65 -15.10
C ASN A 132 26.97 11.32 -15.00
N LYS A 133 27.96 10.80 -15.73
CA LYS A 133 29.32 11.36 -15.79
C LYS A 133 29.33 12.85 -16.15
N GLU A 134 28.47 13.26 -17.08
CA GLU A 134 28.37 14.67 -17.50
C GLU A 134 27.93 15.58 -16.35
N MET A 135 27.01 15.13 -15.49
CA MET A 135 26.56 15.85 -14.31
C MET A 135 27.69 16.00 -13.27
N LEU A 136 28.48 14.96 -13.08
CA LEU A 136 29.64 15.00 -12.18
C LEU A 136 30.71 15.97 -12.69
N GLU A 137 30.99 15.97 -13.99
CA GLU A 137 31.92 16.90 -14.62
C GLU A 137 31.42 18.34 -14.52
N TYR A 138 30.13 18.56 -14.80
CA TYR A 138 29.49 19.86 -14.67
C TYR A 138 29.58 20.42 -13.24
N HIS A 139 29.25 19.60 -12.24
CA HIS A 139 29.37 19.97 -10.82
C HIS A 139 30.81 20.31 -10.41
N LYS A 140 31.81 19.56 -10.91
CA LYS A 140 33.23 19.84 -10.65
C LYS A 140 33.68 21.14 -11.31
N GLY A 141 33.33 21.37 -12.58
CA GLY A 141 33.72 22.57 -13.34
C GLY A 141 33.22 23.87 -12.70
N ARG A 142 32.02 23.85 -12.09
CA ARG A 142 31.46 25.02 -11.39
C ARG A 142 32.16 25.41 -10.10
N LYS A 143 32.91 24.52 -9.45
CA LYS A 143 33.70 24.88 -8.25
C LYS A 143 34.89 25.79 -8.58
N SER A 144 35.33 25.82 -9.84
CA SER A 144 36.54 26.54 -10.27
C SER A 144 36.29 27.84 -11.05
N SER A 145 35.10 28.05 -11.62
CA SER A 145 34.85 29.17 -12.53
C SER A 145 34.17 30.35 -11.82
N LYS A 146 34.96 31.34 -11.40
CA LYS A 146 34.47 32.68 -11.05
C LYS A 146 34.52 33.54 -12.32
N LYS A 147 33.34 33.84 -12.88
CA LYS A 147 33.10 34.85 -13.93
C LYS A 147 33.70 34.53 -15.29
N ASN A 148 32.89 34.00 -16.21
CA ASN A 148 33.05 34.30 -17.64
C ASN A 148 31.69 34.67 -18.21
N HIS A 149 31.72 35.58 -19.21
CA HIS A 149 30.54 35.97 -19.98
C HIS A 149 29.93 34.71 -20.62
N LYS A 150 28.63 34.56 -20.44
CA LYS A 150 27.94 33.29 -20.62
C LYS A 150 27.35 33.22 -22.01
N ASN A 151 27.76 32.24 -22.79
CA ASN A 151 27.18 32.01 -24.11
C ASN A 151 25.80 31.35 -23.97
N LYS A 152 24.93 31.55 -24.95
CA LYS A 152 23.60 30.94 -25.07
C LYS A 152 23.63 29.42 -24.85
N GLU A 153 24.64 28.75 -25.39
CA GLU A 153 24.86 27.31 -25.23
C GLU A 153 25.13 26.91 -23.76
N GLU A 154 25.84 27.74 -23.00
CA GLU A 154 26.09 27.50 -21.57
C GLU A 154 24.82 27.69 -20.73
N LEU A 155 23.94 28.61 -21.12
CA LEU A 155 22.63 28.79 -20.51
C LEU A 155 21.75 27.57 -20.74
N ILE A 156 21.65 27.10 -21.99
CA ILE A 156 20.90 25.89 -22.34
C ILE A 156 21.46 24.68 -21.57
N LYS A 157 22.78 24.56 -21.46
CA LYS A 157 23.42 23.50 -20.67
C LYS A 157 23.07 23.59 -19.18
N ASP A 158 23.11 24.78 -18.57
CA ASP A 158 22.69 24.95 -17.16
C ASP A 158 21.23 24.57 -16.94
N ILE A 159 20.34 25.02 -17.83
CA ILE A 159 18.90 24.70 -17.76
C ILE A 159 18.69 23.19 -17.86
N ASN A 160 19.35 22.51 -18.80
CA ASN A 160 19.28 21.04 -18.91
C ASN A 160 19.78 20.34 -17.65
N MET A 161 20.92 20.76 -17.09
CA MET A 161 21.46 20.17 -15.86
C MET A 161 20.54 20.42 -14.65
N CYS A 162 19.86 21.57 -14.61
CA CYS A 162 18.88 21.89 -13.57
C CYS A 162 17.62 21.02 -13.70
N ILE A 163 17.08 20.85 -14.91
CA ILE A 163 15.92 19.97 -15.18
C ILE A 163 16.23 18.52 -14.74
N ILE A 164 17.37 17.98 -15.16
CA ILE A 164 17.79 16.61 -14.79
C ILE A 164 17.94 16.51 -13.26
N SER A 165 18.57 17.51 -12.63
CA SER A 165 18.76 17.53 -11.17
C SER A 165 17.44 17.54 -10.41
N LEU A 166 16.43 18.29 -10.88
CA LEU A 166 15.11 18.36 -10.24
C LEU A 166 14.39 17.01 -10.31
N HIS A 167 14.40 16.37 -11.48
CA HIS A 167 13.78 15.06 -11.67
C HIS A 167 14.46 13.98 -10.83
N ASP A 168 15.79 13.95 -10.82
CA ASP A 168 16.55 12.95 -10.06
C ASP A 168 16.49 13.19 -8.55
N THR A 169 16.28 14.43 -8.10
CA THR A 169 16.12 14.75 -6.67
C THR A 169 14.91 14.03 -6.07
N GLU A 170 13.78 13.98 -6.80
CA GLU A 170 12.60 13.25 -6.32
C GLU A 170 12.88 11.74 -6.19
N LYS A 171 13.53 11.14 -7.19
CA LYS A 171 13.92 9.72 -7.16
C LYS A 171 14.87 9.41 -6.01
N VAL A 172 15.91 10.22 -5.82
CA VAL A 172 16.87 10.07 -4.72
C VAL A 172 16.18 10.21 -3.37
N ASN A 173 15.24 11.15 -3.21
CA ASN A 173 14.49 11.31 -1.97
C ASN A 173 13.61 10.08 -1.66
N LYS A 174 12.92 9.52 -2.67
CA LYS A 174 12.14 8.27 -2.50
C LYS A 174 13.05 7.11 -2.07
N HIS A 175 14.21 6.96 -2.70
CA HIS A 175 15.21 5.95 -2.34
C HIS A 175 15.77 6.17 -0.92
N ILE A 176 16.11 7.41 -0.54
CA ILE A 176 16.55 7.74 0.83
C ILE A 176 15.48 7.37 1.87
N ASN A 177 14.21 7.68 1.59
CA ASN A 177 13.10 7.33 2.48
C ASN A 177 12.96 5.81 2.63
N TYR A 178 13.11 5.06 1.55
CA TYR A 178 13.15 3.60 1.58
C TYR A 178 14.29 3.08 2.46
N LEU A 179 15.52 3.56 2.25
CA LEU A 179 16.69 3.13 3.02
C LEU A 179 16.56 3.45 4.52
N ASN A 180 16.06 4.66 4.85
CA ASN A 180 15.79 5.04 6.23
C ASN A 180 14.75 4.11 6.87
N LYS A 181 13.72 3.71 6.12
CA LYS A 181 12.70 2.77 6.60
C LYS A 181 13.28 1.38 6.87
N LEU A 182 14.14 0.89 5.98
CA LEU A 182 14.85 -0.37 6.17
C LEU A 182 15.75 -0.32 7.40
N LEU A 183 16.52 0.77 7.59
CA LEU A 183 17.34 0.97 8.78
C LEU A 183 16.51 1.05 10.06
N GLU A 184 15.39 1.78 10.05
CA GLU A 184 14.49 1.87 11.20
C GLU A 184 14.00 0.48 11.63
N LEU A 185 13.62 -0.37 10.68
CA LEU A 185 13.16 -1.73 10.95
C LEU A 185 14.28 -2.63 11.49
N ARG A 186 15.44 -2.67 10.83
CA ARG A 186 16.56 -3.53 11.25
C ARG A 186 17.15 -3.08 12.59
N ASN A 187 17.36 -1.78 12.79
CA ASN A 187 17.78 -1.26 14.10
C ASN A 187 16.71 -1.50 15.17
N GLY A 188 15.43 -1.37 14.81
CA GLY A 188 14.32 -1.70 15.70
C GLY A 188 14.41 -3.14 16.23
N ILE A 189 14.78 -4.09 15.37
CA ILE A 189 14.97 -5.51 15.74
C ILE A 189 16.19 -5.70 16.65
N VAL A 190 17.34 -5.14 16.27
CA VAL A 190 18.59 -5.26 17.04
C VAL A 190 18.47 -4.68 18.45
N ASN A 191 17.64 -3.64 18.62
CA ASN A 191 17.39 -3.00 19.91
C ASN A 191 16.39 -3.77 20.80
N ILE A 192 15.78 -4.86 20.34
CA ILE A 192 14.89 -5.68 21.17
C ILE A 192 15.73 -6.49 22.15
N GLU A 193 15.61 -6.18 23.44
CA GLU A 193 16.19 -7.01 24.50
C GLU A 193 15.53 -8.38 24.52
N ASN A 194 16.34 -9.44 24.53
CA ASN A 194 15.87 -10.82 24.52
C ASN A 194 14.88 -11.08 23.37
N LEU A 195 15.35 -10.91 22.13
CA LEU A 195 14.53 -11.24 20.97
C LEU A 195 14.19 -12.73 20.97
N TRP A 196 12.90 -13.03 20.94
CA TRP A 196 12.36 -14.39 20.83
C TRP A 196 11.37 -14.46 19.66
N PRO A 197 11.13 -15.65 19.10
CA PRO A 197 9.97 -15.87 18.24
C PRO A 197 8.70 -15.52 19.02
N GLN A 198 7.70 -14.98 18.34
CA GLN A 198 6.44 -14.65 19.01
C GLN A 198 5.65 -15.92 19.33
N GLU A 199 4.98 -15.93 20.49
CA GLU A 199 4.12 -17.04 20.90
C GLU A 199 2.93 -17.26 19.94
N PRO A 200 2.38 -18.49 19.87
CA PRO A 200 1.14 -18.76 19.15
C PRO A 200 -0.02 -17.91 19.65
N ASP A 201 -0.70 -17.24 18.72
CA ASP A 201 -1.71 -16.20 18.98
C ASP A 201 -3.16 -16.64 18.73
N ILE A 202 -3.38 -17.84 18.15
CA ILE A 202 -4.71 -18.38 17.82
C ILE A 202 -5.24 -19.26 18.97
N LEU A 203 -5.40 -18.71 20.17
CA LEU A 203 -6.00 -19.44 21.29
C LEU A 203 -7.54 -19.44 21.17
N PRO A 204 -8.20 -20.60 20.98
CA PRO A 204 -9.66 -20.63 20.85
C PRO A 204 -10.36 -20.33 22.18
N THR A 205 -11.54 -19.71 22.08
CA THR A 205 -12.33 -19.35 23.25
C THR A 205 -13.21 -20.52 23.68
N LYS A 206 -13.09 -20.95 24.94
CA LYS A 206 -13.91 -22.03 25.50
C LYS A 206 -15.39 -21.65 25.55
N PRO A 207 -16.30 -22.46 24.97
CA PRO A 207 -17.74 -22.22 25.04
C PRO A 207 -18.22 -22.21 26.50
N LYS A 208 -19.10 -21.28 26.84
CA LYS A 208 -19.74 -21.19 28.16
C LYS A 208 -21.13 -21.80 28.08
N LYS A 209 -21.51 -22.61 29.08
CA LYS A 209 -22.90 -23.01 29.24
C LYS A 209 -23.69 -21.78 29.69
N GLU A 210 -24.79 -21.47 29.01
CA GLU A 210 -25.72 -20.46 29.49
C GLU A 210 -26.28 -20.91 30.84
N GLU A 211 -26.07 -20.10 31.88
CA GLU A 211 -26.67 -20.37 33.18
C GLU A 211 -28.18 -20.19 33.04
N ALA A 212 -28.94 -21.21 33.47
CA ALA A 212 -30.39 -21.15 33.44
C ALA A 212 -30.85 -19.92 34.22
N SER A 213 -31.48 -18.97 33.52
CA SER A 213 -32.07 -17.79 34.15
C SER A 213 -32.92 -18.19 35.37
N PRO A 214 -32.74 -17.54 36.54
CA PRO A 214 -33.51 -17.89 37.72
C PRO A 214 -34.98 -17.76 37.40
N SER A 215 -35.71 -18.87 37.45
CA SER A 215 -37.14 -18.87 37.14
C SER A 215 -37.85 -17.92 38.11
N PRO A 216 -38.59 -16.90 37.64
CA PRO A 216 -39.40 -16.10 38.54
C PRO A 216 -40.47 -17.04 39.12
N GLY A 217 -40.44 -17.19 40.46
CA GLY A 217 -41.37 -18.03 41.19
C GLY A 217 -42.81 -17.67 40.81
N SER A 218 -43.49 -18.60 40.16
CA SER A 218 -44.91 -18.46 39.80
C SER A 218 -45.60 -19.76 40.17
N ASN A 219 -46.06 -19.80 41.40
CA ASN A 219 -47.11 -20.70 41.85
C ASN A 219 -48.38 -20.31 41.09
N LEU A 220 -48.83 -21.11 40.12
CA LEU A 220 -50.23 -21.25 39.68
C LEU A 220 -50.34 -22.28 38.51
N ILE A 221 -51.00 -23.41 38.81
CA ILE A 221 -51.73 -24.43 38.01
C ILE A 221 -51.28 -24.74 36.55
N PRO A 222 -51.20 -26.04 36.16
CA PRO A 222 -50.30 -26.49 35.10
C PRO A 222 -50.96 -26.54 33.71
N PHE A 223 -50.72 -25.52 32.89
CA PHE A 223 -50.58 -25.71 31.42
C PHE A 223 -49.17 -26.20 31.05
N ALA A 224 -48.53 -26.91 31.99
CA ALA A 224 -47.10 -27.19 32.00
C ALA A 224 -46.65 -28.15 30.91
N SER A 225 -47.51 -29.01 30.34
CA SER A 225 -47.04 -30.06 29.41
C SER A 225 -46.56 -29.50 28.06
N LEU A 226 -47.24 -28.52 27.48
CA LEU A 226 -46.85 -27.92 26.18
C LEU A 226 -45.67 -26.95 26.33
N LYS A 227 -45.65 -26.15 27.40
CA LYS A 227 -44.51 -25.25 27.69
C LYS A 227 -43.28 -26.01 28.20
N ALA A 228 -43.44 -27.11 28.96
CA ALA A 228 -42.33 -27.96 29.37
C ALA A 228 -41.79 -28.80 28.20
N ARG A 229 -42.63 -29.24 27.26
CA ARG A 229 -42.15 -29.92 26.05
C ARG A 229 -41.42 -28.96 25.10
N ARG A 230 -41.87 -27.70 24.96
CA ARG A 230 -41.13 -26.65 24.25
C ARG A 230 -39.83 -26.25 24.96
N LYS A 231 -39.83 -26.10 26.30
CA LYS A 231 -38.62 -25.84 27.09
C LYS A 231 -37.63 -27.00 27.07
N ARG A 232 -38.09 -28.25 27.09
CA ARG A 232 -37.23 -29.43 26.93
C ARG A 232 -36.61 -29.45 25.53
N LYS A 233 -37.40 -29.14 24.50
CA LYS A 233 -36.90 -29.07 23.13
C LYS A 233 -35.88 -27.94 22.94
N SER A 234 -36.13 -26.74 23.49
CA SER A 234 -35.16 -25.64 23.45
C SER A 234 -33.90 -25.94 24.25
N HIS A 235 -34.04 -26.57 25.42
CA HIS A 235 -32.90 -26.97 26.25
C HIS A 235 -32.10 -28.13 25.65
N GLU A 236 -32.74 -29.05 24.90
CA GLU A 236 -32.07 -30.08 24.09
C GLU A 236 -31.34 -29.46 22.89
N GLU A 237 -31.95 -28.47 22.23
CA GLU A 237 -31.34 -27.71 21.12
C GLU A 237 -30.13 -26.87 21.61
N GLU A 238 -30.24 -26.18 22.74
CA GLU A 238 -29.15 -25.45 23.40
C GLU A 238 -28.03 -26.40 23.87
N HIS A 239 -28.39 -27.55 24.45
CA HIS A 239 -27.41 -28.56 24.87
C HIS A 239 -26.69 -29.19 23.68
N ASN A 240 -27.40 -29.43 22.57
CA ASN A 240 -26.80 -29.91 21.32
C ASN A 240 -25.91 -28.85 20.67
N SER A 241 -26.32 -27.58 20.68
CA SER A 241 -25.51 -26.45 20.20
C SER A 241 -24.23 -26.29 21.02
N PHE A 242 -24.33 -26.32 22.35
CA PHE A 242 -23.17 -26.27 23.25
C PHE A 242 -22.22 -27.46 23.02
N ASN A 243 -22.74 -28.67 22.87
CA ASN A 243 -21.92 -29.85 22.59
C ASN A 243 -21.20 -29.73 21.23
N GLN A 244 -21.87 -29.19 20.21
CA GLN A 244 -21.27 -28.93 18.91
C GLN A 244 -20.16 -27.87 19.02
N GLN A 245 -20.43 -26.75 19.68
CA GLN A 245 -19.43 -25.70 19.94
C GLN A 245 -18.24 -26.23 20.74
N MET A 246 -18.47 -27.10 21.72
CA MET A 246 -17.39 -27.73 22.49
C MET A 246 -16.54 -28.66 21.63
N LYS A 247 -17.13 -29.43 20.72
CA LYS A 247 -16.38 -30.24 19.75
C LYS A 247 -15.52 -29.37 18.84
N ILE A 248 -16.08 -28.27 18.34
CA ILE A 248 -15.34 -27.29 17.51
C ILE A 248 -14.16 -26.70 18.30
N TYR A 249 -14.40 -26.27 19.53
CA TYR A 249 -13.36 -25.78 20.43
C TYR A 249 -12.23 -26.80 20.63
N LEU A 250 -12.55 -28.08 20.86
CA LEU A 250 -11.54 -29.12 21.04
C LEU A 250 -10.70 -29.34 19.77
N MET A 251 -11.32 -29.26 18.60
CA MET A 251 -10.58 -29.34 17.32
C MET A 251 -9.64 -28.15 17.16
N GLN A 252 -10.11 -26.93 17.40
CA GLN A 252 -9.30 -25.72 17.31
C GLN A 252 -8.18 -25.71 18.36
N TYR A 253 -8.45 -26.19 19.57
CA TYR A 253 -7.47 -26.24 20.65
C TYR A 253 -6.36 -27.23 20.34
N ARG A 254 -6.68 -28.34 19.67
CA ARG A 254 -5.66 -29.28 19.20
C ARG A 254 -4.73 -28.66 18.15
N GLU A 255 -5.24 -27.81 17.26
CA GLU A 255 -4.37 -27.08 16.32
C GLU A 255 -3.51 -26.03 17.04
N TYR A 256 -4.04 -25.38 18.07
CA TYR A 256 -3.25 -24.50 18.94
C TYR A 256 -2.13 -25.27 19.68
N GLU A 257 -2.42 -26.47 20.21
CA GLU A 257 -1.41 -27.32 20.83
C GLU A 257 -0.27 -27.68 19.86
N LYS A 258 -0.60 -28.04 18.60
CA LYS A 258 0.43 -28.25 17.57
C LYS A 258 1.29 -27.01 17.34
N ALA A 259 0.68 -25.81 17.32
CA ALA A 259 1.43 -24.57 17.17
C ALA A 259 2.34 -24.29 18.37
N CYS A 260 1.90 -24.65 19.59
CA CYS A 260 2.74 -24.61 20.78
C CYS A 260 3.91 -25.60 20.70
N ASP A 261 3.70 -26.78 20.16
CA ASP A 261 4.77 -27.77 20.00
C ASP A 261 5.83 -27.29 18.99
N ARG A 262 5.41 -26.77 17.83
CA ARG A 262 6.34 -26.12 16.88
C ARG A 262 7.10 -24.93 17.50
N TYR A 263 6.41 -24.14 18.32
CA TYR A 263 7.04 -23.04 19.03
C TYR A 263 8.12 -23.53 20.00
N LYS A 264 7.87 -24.60 20.75
CA LYS A 264 8.87 -25.22 21.63
C LYS A 264 10.08 -25.73 20.83
N GLU A 265 9.84 -26.41 19.71
CA GLU A 265 10.91 -26.91 18.83
C GLU A 265 11.83 -25.77 18.36
N VAL A 266 11.25 -24.63 17.95
CA VAL A 266 12.06 -23.47 17.57
C VAL A 266 12.78 -22.84 18.77
N LEU A 267 12.15 -22.76 19.93
CA LEU A 267 12.78 -22.23 21.15
C LEU A 267 14.01 -23.05 21.57
N GLU A 268 13.97 -24.38 21.42
CA GLU A 268 15.09 -25.26 21.75
C GLU A 268 16.35 -24.96 20.92
N GLN A 269 16.16 -24.53 19.66
CA GLN A 269 17.24 -24.23 18.71
C GLN A 269 17.46 -22.72 18.52
N TRP A 270 16.67 -21.88 19.21
CA TRP A 270 16.63 -20.45 18.95
C TRP A 270 17.97 -19.76 19.20
N GLN A 271 18.78 -20.24 20.15
CA GLN A 271 20.07 -19.64 20.42
C GLN A 271 20.97 -19.64 19.18
N ASP A 272 21.00 -20.75 18.44
CA ASP A 272 21.79 -20.88 17.21
C ASP A 272 21.19 -20.00 16.11
N TYR A 273 19.87 -20.08 15.90
CA TYR A 273 19.18 -19.27 14.88
C TYR A 273 19.26 -17.76 15.14
N SER A 274 19.22 -17.34 16.40
CA SER A 274 19.22 -15.94 16.79
C SER A 274 20.56 -15.25 16.47
N SER A 275 21.68 -15.99 16.56
CA SER A 275 22.99 -15.47 16.20
C SER A 275 23.05 -15.13 14.72
N ASP A 276 22.72 -16.10 13.85
CA ASP A 276 22.72 -15.92 12.39
C ASP A 276 21.72 -14.86 11.94
N PHE A 277 20.53 -14.84 12.55
CA PHE A 277 19.49 -13.84 12.32
C PHE A 277 20.00 -12.43 12.65
N LEU A 278 20.64 -12.23 13.81
CA LEU A 278 21.16 -10.92 14.20
C LEU A 278 22.37 -10.53 13.34
N GLU A 279 23.25 -11.46 12.98
CA GLU A 279 24.37 -11.20 12.08
C GLU A 279 23.88 -10.66 10.72
N ARG A 280 22.87 -11.30 10.13
CA ARG A 280 22.22 -10.81 8.90
C ARG A 280 21.65 -9.40 9.08
N CYS A 281 21.02 -9.10 10.22
CA CYS A 281 20.56 -7.73 10.51
C CYS A 281 21.70 -6.71 10.52
N TYR A 282 22.85 -7.04 11.13
CA TYR A 282 23.99 -6.14 11.18
C TYR A 282 24.59 -5.90 9.79
N VAL A 283 24.71 -6.95 8.97
CA VAL A 283 25.15 -6.85 7.58
C VAL A 283 24.19 -5.97 6.76
N ASP A 284 22.88 -6.20 6.88
CA ASP A 284 21.86 -5.37 6.23
C ASP A 284 21.99 -3.90 6.63
N ILE A 285 22.19 -3.61 7.93
CA ILE A 285 22.39 -2.25 8.44
C ILE A 285 23.63 -1.61 7.80
N GLU A 286 24.77 -2.30 7.81
CA GLU A 286 26.02 -1.76 7.26
C GLU A 286 25.89 -1.44 5.76
N ILE A 287 25.33 -2.37 4.98
CA ILE A 287 25.10 -2.18 3.54
C ILE A 287 24.14 -1.01 3.30
N THR A 288 23.06 -0.95 4.06
CA THR A 288 22.03 0.10 3.92
C THR A 288 22.57 1.48 4.30
N GLU A 289 23.39 1.59 5.36
CA GLU A 289 24.07 2.83 5.71
C GLU A 289 25.04 3.30 4.63
N SER A 290 25.78 2.37 4.01
CA SER A 290 26.67 2.68 2.90
C SER A 290 25.90 3.20 1.69
N LYS A 291 24.81 2.53 1.31
CA LYS A 291 23.87 2.98 0.27
C LYS A 291 23.32 4.38 0.60
N LEU A 292 22.91 4.62 1.85
CA LEU A 292 22.35 5.89 2.31
C LEU A 292 23.35 7.03 2.22
N LYS A 293 24.60 6.82 2.65
CA LYS A 293 25.69 7.81 2.53
C LYS A 293 25.91 8.18 1.06
N ASN A 294 25.87 7.21 0.15
CA ASN A 294 25.99 7.47 -1.29
C ASN A 294 24.79 8.25 -1.84
N ALA A 295 23.56 7.86 -1.50
CA ALA A 295 22.35 8.57 -1.92
C ALA A 295 22.33 10.04 -1.43
N GLN A 296 22.73 10.28 -0.17
CA GLN A 296 22.87 11.63 0.38
C GLN A 296 23.94 12.45 -0.35
N LYS A 297 25.06 11.84 -0.75
CA LYS A 297 26.08 12.50 -1.57
C LYS A 297 25.51 12.88 -2.94
N ASN A 298 24.72 12.01 -3.55
CA ASN A 298 24.06 12.27 -4.82
C ASN A 298 23.08 13.46 -4.71
N LEU A 299 22.24 13.44 -3.68
CA LEU A 299 21.30 14.53 -3.38
C LEU A 299 22.02 15.88 -3.21
N ARG A 300 23.16 15.90 -2.51
CA ARG A 300 23.98 17.11 -2.35
C ARG A 300 24.50 17.64 -3.67
N ILE A 301 24.83 16.78 -4.63
CA ILE A 301 25.31 17.18 -5.96
C ILE A 301 24.16 17.86 -6.72
N TYR A 302 23.00 17.21 -6.80
CA TYR A 302 21.81 17.76 -7.48
C TYR A 302 21.39 19.11 -6.88
N ASN A 303 21.27 19.20 -5.56
CA ASN A 303 20.94 20.46 -4.88
C ASN A 303 21.99 21.56 -5.11
N ASN A 304 23.27 21.21 -5.27
CA ASN A 304 24.30 22.20 -5.61
C ASN A 304 24.15 22.75 -7.02
N ILE A 305 23.76 21.91 -7.98
CA ILE A 305 23.50 22.31 -9.37
C ILE A 305 22.32 23.28 -9.40
N ILE A 306 21.21 22.92 -8.74
CA ILE A 306 19.98 23.74 -8.67
C ILE A 306 20.27 25.08 -7.98
N SER A 307 20.82 25.06 -6.76
CA SER A 307 21.09 26.29 -5.99
C SER A 307 22.10 27.25 -6.63
N LYS A 308 22.99 26.73 -7.49
CA LYS A 308 23.93 27.54 -8.27
C LYS A 308 23.50 27.73 -9.71
N SER A 309 22.28 27.34 -10.07
CA SER A 309 21.75 27.61 -11.41
C SER A 309 21.74 29.12 -11.65
N LEU A 310 21.81 29.47 -12.93
CA LEU A 310 21.74 30.86 -13.38
C LEU A 310 20.32 31.38 -13.37
N VAL A 311 19.34 30.46 -13.43
CA VAL A 311 17.91 30.75 -13.37
C VAL A 311 17.55 31.14 -11.95
N HIS A 312 16.79 32.23 -11.78
CA HIS A 312 16.30 32.66 -10.48
C HIS A 312 15.38 31.59 -9.87
N ALA A 313 15.42 31.41 -8.54
CA ALA A 313 14.74 30.34 -7.82
C ALA A 313 13.23 30.25 -8.14
N ASP A 314 12.57 31.40 -8.33
CA ASP A 314 11.14 31.48 -8.65
C ASP A 314 10.76 30.84 -10.00
N TYR A 315 11.72 30.61 -10.88
CA TYR A 315 11.52 29.99 -12.20
C TYR A 315 12.17 28.59 -12.30
N GLN A 316 12.58 27.99 -11.18
CA GLN A 316 13.27 26.68 -11.14
C GLN A 316 12.31 25.49 -11.01
N ASP A 317 11.18 25.52 -11.71
CA ASP A 317 10.35 24.34 -11.92
C ASP A 317 10.56 23.74 -13.31
N ILE A 318 10.25 22.46 -13.47
CA ILE A 318 10.53 21.70 -14.69
C ILE A 318 9.84 22.32 -15.91
N ASN A 319 8.61 22.83 -15.75
CA ASN A 319 7.84 23.36 -16.86
C ASN A 319 8.44 24.70 -17.33
N THR A 320 8.69 25.62 -16.40
CA THR A 320 9.28 26.92 -16.72
C THR A 320 10.68 26.79 -17.32
N LEU A 321 11.52 25.92 -16.77
CA LEU A 321 12.84 25.64 -17.33
C LEU A 321 12.76 25.06 -18.75
N SER A 322 11.78 24.19 -19.01
CA SER A 322 11.56 23.63 -20.35
C SER A 322 11.12 24.70 -21.36
N VAL A 323 10.29 25.66 -20.92
CA VAL A 323 9.89 26.82 -21.73
C VAL A 323 11.08 27.74 -22.00
N PHE A 324 11.90 28.06 -21.00
CA PHE A 324 13.10 28.88 -21.18
C PHE A 324 14.08 28.24 -22.15
N LYS A 325 14.29 26.91 -22.01
CA LYS A 325 15.08 26.14 -22.97
C LYS A 325 14.54 26.30 -24.39
N HIS A 326 13.22 26.16 -24.57
CA HIS A 326 12.59 26.31 -25.89
C HIS A 326 12.78 27.71 -26.48
N TYR A 327 12.63 28.78 -25.68
CA TYR A 327 12.86 30.15 -26.16
C TYR A 327 14.30 30.37 -26.62
N LEU A 328 15.27 29.85 -25.87
CA LEU A 328 16.67 29.91 -26.26
C LEU A 328 16.90 29.08 -27.54
N GLU A 329 16.49 27.81 -27.58
CA GLU A 329 16.72 26.94 -28.75
C GLU A 329 16.11 27.49 -30.05
N THR A 330 14.91 28.08 -29.98
CA THR A 330 14.22 28.69 -31.14
C THR A 330 14.75 30.08 -31.52
N GLY A 331 15.56 30.70 -30.64
CA GLY A 331 16.03 32.08 -30.83
C GLY A 331 14.99 33.15 -30.55
N ARG A 332 13.86 32.80 -29.91
CA ARG A 332 12.88 33.78 -29.40
C ARG A 332 13.47 34.64 -28.28
N ALA A 333 14.43 34.10 -27.53
CA ALA A 333 15.19 34.82 -26.51
C ALA A 333 16.70 34.68 -26.76
N ASN A 334 17.47 35.71 -26.39
CA ASN A 334 18.94 35.69 -26.49
C ASN A 334 19.63 35.52 -25.15
N ASP A 335 18.98 35.94 -24.07
CA ASP A 335 19.46 35.76 -22.71
C ASP A 335 18.33 35.33 -21.75
N LEU A 336 18.69 35.18 -20.47
CA LEU A 336 17.78 34.73 -19.44
C LEU A 336 16.73 35.81 -19.07
N GLN A 337 17.07 37.10 -19.18
CA GLN A 337 16.14 38.18 -18.87
C GLN A 337 15.02 38.23 -19.92
N ASP A 338 15.38 38.07 -21.20
CA ASP A 338 14.43 37.92 -22.30
C ASP A 338 13.50 36.72 -22.05
N CYS A 339 14.03 35.59 -21.58
CA CYS A 339 13.23 34.41 -21.26
C CYS A 339 12.21 34.70 -20.16
N MET A 340 12.61 35.37 -19.07
CA MET A 340 11.71 35.73 -17.97
C MET A 340 10.61 36.69 -18.44
N ASN A 341 10.97 37.71 -19.23
CA ASN A 341 10.01 38.69 -19.74
C ASN A 341 8.96 38.01 -20.64
N LEU A 342 9.40 37.18 -21.59
CA LEU A 342 8.50 36.43 -22.48
C LEU A 342 7.57 35.50 -21.70
N TYR A 343 8.09 34.81 -20.69
CA TYR A 343 7.31 33.89 -19.88
C TYR A 343 6.24 34.60 -19.05
N GLU A 344 6.56 35.71 -18.40
CA GLU A 344 5.59 36.49 -17.63
C GLU A 344 4.52 37.12 -18.56
N GLU A 345 4.91 37.57 -19.75
CA GLU A 345 3.96 38.04 -20.76
C GLU A 345 3.01 36.91 -21.21
N GLU A 346 3.54 35.74 -21.57
CA GLU A 346 2.73 34.58 -21.99
C GLU A 346 1.82 34.08 -20.86
N ARG A 347 2.32 34.00 -19.62
CA ARG A 347 1.50 33.62 -18.45
C ARG A 347 0.35 34.61 -18.24
N HIS A 348 0.62 35.91 -18.38
CA HIS A 348 -0.41 36.93 -18.25
C HIS A 348 -1.49 36.79 -19.34
N TRP A 349 -1.09 36.48 -20.58
CA TRP A 349 -2.04 36.21 -21.67
C TRP A 349 -2.90 34.97 -21.42
N ASP A 350 -2.31 33.89 -20.90
CA ASP A 350 -3.04 32.67 -20.56
C ASP A 350 -4.06 32.92 -19.43
N GLU A 351 -3.72 33.73 -18.43
CA GLU A 351 -4.65 34.16 -17.39
C GLU A 351 -5.84 34.97 -17.95
N ILE A 352 -5.56 35.91 -18.86
CA ILE A 352 -6.60 36.69 -19.54
C ILE A 352 -7.51 35.76 -20.36
N LYS A 353 -6.93 34.83 -21.12
CA LYS A 353 -7.68 33.88 -21.95
C LYS A 353 -8.54 32.94 -21.11
N ALA A 354 -8.00 32.38 -20.03
CA ALA A 354 -8.77 31.56 -19.09
C ALA A 354 -9.89 32.37 -18.42
N SER A 355 -9.66 33.66 -18.14
CA SER A 355 -10.72 34.55 -17.66
C SER A 355 -11.81 34.78 -18.70
N GLN A 356 -11.44 35.00 -19.97
CA GLN A 356 -12.40 35.13 -21.07
C GLN A 356 -13.22 33.85 -21.25
N GLU A 357 -12.60 32.67 -21.24
CA GLU A 357 -13.29 31.39 -21.35
C GLU A 357 -14.29 31.18 -20.19
N ARG A 358 -13.93 31.56 -18.96
CA ARG A 358 -14.87 31.52 -17.82
C ARG A 358 -16.06 32.46 -18.03
N ILE A 359 -15.82 33.66 -18.55
CA ILE A 359 -16.87 34.63 -18.86
C ILE A 359 -17.78 34.09 -19.97
N GLU A 360 -17.22 33.56 -21.05
CA GLU A 360 -17.95 32.98 -22.17
C GLU A 360 -18.80 31.78 -21.74
N ASN A 361 -18.23 30.86 -20.96
CA ASN A 361 -18.97 29.72 -20.41
C ASN A 361 -20.10 30.17 -19.47
N THR A 362 -19.87 31.22 -18.68
CA THR A 362 -20.91 31.80 -17.82
C THR A 362 -22.01 32.46 -18.65
N ILE A 363 -21.66 33.23 -19.68
CA ILE A 363 -22.62 33.83 -20.61
C ILE A 363 -23.43 32.76 -21.32
N TYR A 364 -22.78 31.72 -21.84
CA TYR A 364 -23.46 30.58 -22.49
C TYR A 364 -24.44 29.89 -21.53
N PHE A 365 -24.04 29.68 -20.28
CA PHE A 365 -24.91 29.09 -19.27
C PHE A 365 -26.10 30.00 -18.94
N LEU A 366 -25.88 31.31 -18.82
CA LEU A 366 -26.93 32.30 -18.56
C LEU A 366 -27.90 32.42 -19.74
N GLN A 367 -27.41 32.48 -20.98
CA GLN A 367 -28.23 32.52 -22.19
C GLN A 367 -29.07 31.25 -22.37
N ASN A 368 -28.53 30.07 -22.03
CA ASN A 368 -29.31 28.83 -22.06
C ASN A 368 -30.29 28.71 -20.89
N SER A 369 -30.07 29.44 -19.79
CA SER A 369 -31.03 29.54 -18.69
C SER A 369 -32.20 30.49 -19.00
N ASP A 370 -32.02 31.42 -19.95
CA ASP A 370 -33.07 32.34 -20.39
C ASP A 370 -34.21 31.64 -21.14
N ASP A 371 -33.99 30.53 -21.85
CA ASP A 371 -35.08 29.80 -22.51
C ASP A 371 -36.05 29.15 -21.50
N LYS A 372 -35.54 28.66 -20.37
CA LYS A 372 -36.38 28.16 -19.26
C LYS A 372 -37.04 29.31 -18.50
N SER A 373 -36.34 30.42 -18.33
CA SER A 373 -36.88 31.64 -17.70
C SER A 373 -37.99 32.27 -18.54
N ARG A 374 -37.84 32.26 -19.87
CA ARG A 374 -38.83 32.73 -20.85
C ARG A 374 -40.07 31.82 -20.88
N LEU A 375 -39.90 30.50 -20.83
CA LEU A 375 -41.01 29.56 -20.67
C LEU A 375 -41.75 29.72 -19.33
N ALA A 376 -41.01 30.00 -18.24
CA ALA A 376 -41.61 30.29 -16.94
C ALA A 376 -42.36 31.62 -16.95
N GLN A 377 -41.82 32.66 -17.60
CA GLN A 377 -42.46 33.96 -17.77
C GLN A 377 -43.76 33.84 -18.58
N ASP A 378 -43.75 33.10 -19.70
CA ASP A 378 -44.94 32.78 -20.50
C ASP A 378 -45.99 32.03 -19.68
N HIS A 379 -45.57 31.12 -18.80
CA HIS A 379 -46.47 30.37 -17.93
C HIS A 379 -47.10 31.25 -16.83
N ILE A 380 -46.32 32.17 -16.26
CA ILE A 380 -46.79 33.16 -15.28
C ILE A 380 -47.78 34.12 -15.93
N GLU A 381 -47.50 34.63 -17.14
CA GLU A 381 -48.44 35.49 -17.87
C GLU A 381 -49.75 34.77 -18.21
N ARG A 382 -49.70 33.48 -18.60
CA ARG A 382 -50.93 32.68 -18.81
C ARG A 382 -51.73 32.48 -17.53
N LEU A 383 -51.08 32.29 -16.39
CA LEU A 383 -51.76 32.17 -15.10
C LEU A 383 -52.40 33.50 -14.67
N LEU A 384 -51.68 34.61 -14.80
CA LEU A 384 -52.21 35.94 -14.52
C LEU A 384 -53.41 36.28 -15.41
N LYS A 385 -53.35 35.94 -16.70
CA LYS A 385 -54.48 36.10 -17.63
C LYS A 385 -55.70 35.28 -17.20
N LYS A 386 -55.51 34.00 -16.83
CA LYS A 386 -56.60 33.15 -16.31
C LYS A 386 -57.20 33.66 -15.01
N ILE A 387 -56.40 34.26 -14.12
CA ILE A 387 -56.88 34.86 -12.88
C ILE A 387 -57.72 36.10 -13.19
N ASN A 388 -57.25 36.97 -14.10
CA ASN A 388 -58.02 38.13 -14.55
C ASN A 388 -59.32 37.72 -15.24
N ASP A 389 -59.30 36.73 -16.12
CA ASP A 389 -60.50 36.24 -16.82
C ASP A 389 -61.52 35.63 -15.84
N ARG A 390 -61.07 34.87 -14.84
CA ARG A 390 -61.94 34.36 -13.75
C ARG A 390 -62.50 35.46 -12.87
N SER A 391 -61.71 36.51 -12.59
CA SER A 391 -62.19 37.66 -11.84
C SER A 391 -63.24 38.46 -12.63
N ALA A 392 -63.15 38.49 -13.96
CA ALA A 392 -64.13 39.11 -14.83
C ALA A 392 -65.43 38.29 -14.94
N GLU A 393 -65.36 36.96 -14.88
CA GLU A 393 -66.55 36.09 -14.80
C GLU A 393 -67.25 36.17 -13.43
N SER A 394 -66.50 36.32 -12.34
CA SER A 394 -67.04 36.49 -10.98
C SER A 394 -67.78 37.82 -10.75
N ILE A 395 -67.65 38.79 -11.65
CA ILE A 395 -68.34 40.09 -11.60
C ILE A 395 -69.63 40.07 -12.47
N ARG A 396 -69.90 38.99 -13.21
CA ARG A 396 -71.09 38.83 -14.08
C ARG A 396 -72.14 37.84 -13.55
N VAL A 397 -72.17 37.56 -12.25
CA VAL A 397 -73.24 36.78 -11.60
C VAL A 397 -74.21 37.70 -10.87
#